data_AF-A0A7I8DBV4-F1
#
_entry.id   AF-A0A7I8DBV4-F1
#
_cell.length_a   1.000
_cell.length_b   1.000
_cell.length_c   1.000
_cell.angle_alpha   90.00
_cell.angle_beta   90.00
_cell.angle_gamma   90.00
#
_symmetry.space_group_name_H-M   'P 1'
#
loop_
_entity.id
_entity.type
_entity.pdbx_description
1 polymer ?
#
loop_
_entity_poly.entity_id
_entity_poly.type
_entity_poly.pdbx_seq_one_letter_code
_entity_poly.pdbx_strand_id
1 'polypeptide(L)'
;MSSFQQWDQLYSYLHPDVQAKYTKEQFIEDRKKAGGIFANVKDYKVDKASIVESWTDKDGTGKTYQNAAEVPFILTFNGDKTLRGTIHLAKTNDGTWRYFWSPIKN
;
A
#
# COMPACT_ATOMS: atom_id res chain seq x y z
N MET A 1 14.11 -18.09 -4.68
CA MET A 1 12.71 -17.65 -4.86
C MET A 1 12.43 -16.63 -3.78
N SER A 2 12.23 -15.35 -4.11
CA SER A 2 12.10 -14.31 -3.08
C SER A 2 10.76 -14.44 -2.34
N SER A 3 10.82 -14.49 -1.02
CA SER A 3 9.74 -14.78 -0.07
C SER A 3 8.59 -13.75 -0.03
N PHE A 4 8.61 -12.72 -0.89
CA PHE A 4 7.72 -11.55 -0.79
C PHE A 4 6.65 -11.47 -1.89
N GLN A 5 6.50 -12.49 -2.73
CA GLN A 5 5.57 -12.50 -3.86
C GLN A 5 4.14 -12.97 -3.50
N GLN A 6 3.66 -12.62 -2.30
CA GLN A 6 2.32 -12.98 -1.82
C GLN A 6 1.25 -12.03 -2.39
N TRP A 7 1.24 -11.85 -3.73
CA TRP A 7 0.42 -10.82 -4.38
C TRP A 7 -1.08 -11.05 -4.21
N ASP A 8 -1.52 -12.31 -4.19
CA ASP A 8 -2.91 -12.66 -3.92
C ASP A 8 -3.35 -12.23 -2.52
N GLN A 9 -2.49 -12.45 -1.52
CA GLN A 9 -2.74 -12.07 -0.13
C GLN A 9 -2.69 -10.55 0.04
N LEU A 10 -1.75 -9.88 -0.61
CA LEU A 10 -1.69 -8.42 -0.59
C LEU A 10 -2.96 -7.82 -1.22
N TYR A 11 -3.42 -8.38 -2.35
CA TYR A 11 -4.68 -7.93 -2.95
C TYR A 11 -5.87 -8.08 -1.99
N SER A 12 -5.95 -9.17 -1.23
CA SER A 12 -7.05 -9.38 -0.26
C SER A 12 -7.04 -8.42 0.93
N TYR A 13 -5.92 -7.74 1.17
CA TYR A 13 -5.78 -6.70 2.19
C TYR A 13 -6.10 -5.29 1.68
N LEU A 14 -6.33 -5.11 0.37
CA LEU A 14 -6.76 -3.83 -0.18
C LEU A 14 -8.15 -3.43 0.29
N HIS A 15 -8.39 -2.13 0.35
CA HIS A 15 -9.71 -1.60 0.62
C HIS A 15 -10.69 -2.04 -0.50
N PRO A 16 -11.93 -2.45 -0.20
CA PRO A 16 -12.92 -2.88 -1.19
C PRO A 16 -13.18 -1.85 -2.29
N ASP A 17 -13.12 -0.56 -1.98
CA ASP A 17 -13.24 0.49 -3.00
C ASP A 17 -12.11 0.45 -4.04
N VAL A 18 -10.89 0.05 -3.63
CA VAL A 18 -9.76 -0.17 -4.54
C VAL A 18 -10.01 -1.42 -5.36
N GLN A 19 -10.46 -2.51 -4.74
CA GLN A 19 -10.78 -3.77 -5.43
C GLN A 19 -11.93 -3.62 -6.43
N ALA A 20 -12.90 -2.74 -6.15
CA ALA A 20 -13.99 -2.42 -7.06
C ALA A 20 -13.53 -1.61 -8.29
N LYS A 21 -12.43 -0.86 -8.16
CA LYS A 21 -11.89 -0.02 -9.23
C LYS A 21 -10.82 -0.74 -10.07
N TYR A 22 -10.01 -1.57 -9.44
CA TYR A 22 -8.87 -2.22 -10.08
C TYR A 22 -8.92 -3.74 -9.92
N THR A 23 -8.70 -4.44 -11.02
CA THR A 23 -8.72 -5.89 -11.03
C THR A 23 -7.50 -6.46 -10.30
N LYS A 24 -7.64 -7.70 -9.83
CA LYS A 24 -6.57 -8.44 -9.21
C LYS A 24 -5.41 -8.67 -10.17
N GLU A 25 -5.73 -8.96 -11.42
CA GLU A 25 -4.76 -9.20 -12.48
C GLU A 25 -3.90 -7.94 -12.72
N GLN A 26 -4.54 -6.77 -12.80
CA GLN A 26 -3.84 -5.50 -12.95
C GLN A 26 -2.91 -5.23 -11.76
N PHE A 27 -3.40 -5.42 -10.52
CA PHE A 27 -2.58 -5.27 -9.32
C PHE A 27 -1.35 -6.18 -9.36
N ILE A 28 -1.53 -7.45 -9.69
CA ILE A 28 -0.43 -8.43 -9.75
C ILE A 28 0.59 -8.05 -10.83
N GLU A 29 0.13 -7.62 -12.01
CA GLU A 29 1.00 -7.20 -13.10
C GLU A 29 1.86 -5.99 -12.70
N ASP A 30 1.23 -4.96 -12.12
CA ASP A 30 1.93 -3.76 -11.67
C ASP A 30 2.92 -4.07 -10.53
N ARG A 31 2.55 -4.94 -9.60
CA ARG A 31 3.46 -5.40 -8.53
C ARG A 31 4.62 -6.23 -9.07
N LYS A 32 4.44 -6.99 -10.15
CA LYS A 32 5.55 -7.69 -10.81
C LYS A 32 6.51 -6.71 -11.50
N LYS A 33 5.98 -5.68 -12.17
CA LYS A 33 6.78 -4.61 -12.80
C LYS A 33 7.57 -3.80 -11.76
N ALA A 34 6.92 -3.40 -10.68
CA ALA A 34 7.56 -2.65 -9.60
C ALA A 34 8.37 -3.53 -8.65
N GLY A 35 8.10 -4.84 -8.58
CA GLY A 35 8.65 -5.77 -7.60
C GLY A 35 10.18 -5.85 -7.58
N GLY A 36 10.82 -5.53 -8.71
CA GLY A 36 12.28 -5.49 -8.82
C GLY A 36 12.96 -4.55 -7.82
N ILE A 37 12.33 -3.41 -7.47
CA ILE A 37 12.90 -2.48 -6.48
C ILE A 37 12.83 -3.06 -5.06
N PHE A 38 11.78 -3.80 -4.74
CA PHE A 38 11.55 -4.35 -3.40
C PHE A 38 12.38 -5.60 -3.11
N ALA A 39 12.87 -6.29 -4.14
CA ALA A 39 13.78 -7.44 -3.98
C ALA A 39 15.12 -7.06 -3.32
N ASN A 40 15.49 -5.78 -3.32
CA ASN A 40 16.73 -5.26 -2.73
C ASN A 40 16.54 -4.64 -1.34
N VAL A 41 15.35 -4.77 -0.73
CA VAL A 41 15.12 -4.29 0.64
C VAL A 41 15.91 -5.18 1.60
N LYS A 42 16.78 -4.55 2.39
CA LYS A 42 17.61 -5.16 3.43
C LYS A 42 16.95 -5.05 4.80
N ASP A 43 16.31 -3.93 5.07
CA ASP A 43 15.67 -3.63 6.36
C ASP A 43 14.43 -2.75 6.17
N TYR A 44 13.51 -2.80 7.14
CA TYR A 44 12.34 -1.94 7.17
C TYR A 44 12.04 -1.48 8.60
N LYS A 45 11.58 -0.24 8.72
CA LYS A 45 11.06 0.32 9.97
C LYS A 45 9.65 0.84 9.73
N VAL A 46 8.75 0.53 10.65
CA VAL A 46 7.41 1.12 10.69
C VAL A 46 7.34 2.00 11.92
N ASP A 47 6.95 3.25 11.74
CA ASP A 47 6.76 4.20 12.83
C ASP A 47 5.33 4.11 13.39
N LYS A 48 5.09 4.82 14.50
CA LYS A 48 3.80 4.84 15.17
C LYS A 48 2.72 5.36 14.21
N ALA A 49 1.64 4.58 14.07
CA ALA A 49 0.46 5.00 13.33
C ALA A 49 -0.24 6.20 14.00
N SER A 50 -0.78 7.10 13.19
CA SER A 50 -1.62 8.21 13.64
C SER A 50 -2.96 8.23 12.92
N ILE A 51 -4.02 8.60 13.63
CA ILE A 51 -5.32 8.84 13.02
C ILE A 51 -5.38 10.29 12.55
N VAL A 52 -5.78 10.49 11.30
CA VAL A 52 -6.08 11.80 10.71
C VAL A 52 -7.58 11.94 10.55
N GLU A 53 -8.09 13.16 10.70
CA GLU A 53 -9.53 13.44 10.61
C GLU A 53 -10.10 12.99 9.26
N SER A 54 -9.39 13.29 8.16
CA SER A 54 -9.75 12.80 6.85
C SER A 54 -8.53 12.64 5.93
N TRP A 55 -8.66 11.76 4.94
CA TRP A 55 -7.70 11.57 3.87
C TRP A 55 -8.42 11.29 2.55
N THR A 56 -7.93 11.84 1.45
CA THR A 56 -8.46 11.59 0.11
C THR A 56 -7.48 10.78 -0.71
N ASP A 57 -7.94 9.64 -1.23
CA ASP A 57 -7.18 8.78 -2.14
C ASP A 57 -7.16 9.38 -3.56
N LYS A 58 -6.46 10.50 -3.73
CA LYS A 58 -6.47 11.29 -4.98
C LYS A 58 -5.93 10.52 -6.19
N ASP A 59 -5.05 9.55 -5.96
CA ASP A 59 -4.41 8.78 -7.02
C ASP A 59 -5.09 7.46 -7.33
N GLY A 60 -5.83 6.89 -6.38
CA GLY A 60 -6.64 5.70 -6.57
C GLY A 60 -8.11 6.04 -6.82
N THR A 61 -8.93 5.81 -5.81
CA THR A 61 -10.40 5.84 -5.86
C THR A 61 -11.02 7.24 -5.99
N GLY A 62 -10.29 8.29 -5.61
CA GLY A 62 -10.78 9.68 -5.56
C GLY A 62 -11.73 9.97 -4.38
N LYS A 63 -12.00 8.97 -3.53
CA LYS A 63 -12.89 9.10 -2.36
C LYS A 63 -12.15 9.70 -1.17
N THR A 64 -12.91 10.37 -0.30
CA THR A 64 -12.44 10.87 0.99
C THR A 64 -12.90 9.94 2.11
N TYR A 65 -11.95 9.50 2.94
CA TYR A 65 -12.17 8.61 4.08
C TYR A 65 -11.98 9.42 5.37
N GLN A 66 -12.96 9.36 6.26
CA GLN A 66 -12.90 9.98 7.58
C GLN A 66 -12.21 9.04 8.57
N ASN A 67 -11.52 9.59 9.56
CA ASN A 67 -10.75 8.84 10.55
C ASN A 67 -9.79 7.83 9.89
N ALA A 68 -9.02 8.27 8.89
CA ALA A 68 -8.03 7.43 8.22
C ALA A 68 -6.78 7.26 9.11
N ALA A 69 -6.05 6.17 8.93
CA ALA A 69 -4.76 5.96 9.58
C ALA A 69 -3.62 6.23 8.61
N GLU A 70 -2.62 6.96 9.08
CA GLU A 70 -1.33 7.14 8.41
C GLU A 70 -0.28 6.31 9.14
N VAL A 71 0.42 5.46 8.38
CA VAL A 71 1.45 4.56 8.89
C VAL A 71 2.75 4.88 8.14
N PRO A 72 3.61 5.74 8.71
CA PRO A 72 4.90 6.05 8.12
C PRO A 72 5.82 4.83 8.17
N PHE A 73 6.60 4.64 7.11
CA PHE A 73 7.58 3.58 7.02
C PHE A 73 8.86 4.05 6.34
N ILE A 74 9.93 3.33 6.64
CA ILE A 74 11.25 3.49 6.02
C ILE A 74 11.66 2.12 5.49
N LEU A 75 12.06 2.06 4.23
CA LEU A 75 12.74 0.91 3.64
C LEU A 75 14.21 1.26 3.45
N THR A 76 15.10 0.38 3.88
CA THR A 76 16.53 0.46 3.63
C THR A 76 16.88 -0.60 2.59
N PHE A 77 17.45 -0.18 1.47
CA PHE A 77 17.88 -1.06 0.39
C PHE A 77 19.37 -1.41 0.53
N ASN A 78 19.79 -2.43 -0.22
CA ASN A 78 21.21 -2.72 -0.42
C ASN A 78 21.95 -1.47 -0.94
N GLY A 79 23.13 -1.18 -0.38
CA GLY A 79 23.86 0.08 -0.61
C GLY A 79 23.39 1.25 0.27
N ASP A 80 22.64 0.95 1.35
CA ASP A 80 22.19 1.86 2.40
C ASP A 80 21.38 3.08 1.92
N LYS A 81 20.81 2.98 0.72
CA LYS A 81 19.78 3.92 0.24
C LYS A 81 18.49 3.71 1.02
N THR A 82 17.80 4.79 1.35
CA THR A 82 16.52 4.71 2.06
C THR A 82 15.38 5.31 1.24
N LEU A 83 14.20 4.71 1.37
CA LEU A 83 12.93 5.27 0.91
C LEU A 83 12.04 5.48 2.12
N ARG A 84 11.43 6.67 2.22
CA ARG A 84 10.40 6.97 3.21
C ARG A 84 9.07 7.06 2.50
N GLY A 85 8.04 6.50 3.13
CA GLY A 85 6.68 6.58 2.63
C GLY A 85 5.68 6.52 3.75
N THR A 86 4.41 6.68 3.40
CA THR A 86 3.28 6.54 4.30
C THR A 86 2.30 5.58 3.66
N ILE A 87 1.86 4.58 4.41
CA ILE A 87 0.70 3.76 4.03
C ILE A 87 -0.53 4.43 4.63
N HIS A 88 -1.54 4.66 3.80
CA HIS A 88 -2.86 5.08 4.24
C HIS A 88 -3.76 3.85 4.43
N LEU A 89 -4.54 3.86 5.51
CA LEU A 89 -5.57 2.86 5.77
C LEU A 89 -6.90 3.53 6.11
N ALA A 90 -7.99 2.86 5.78
CA ALA A 90 -9.34 3.24 6.17
C ALA A 90 -10.08 2.01 6.69
N LYS A 91 -11.07 2.25 7.56
CA LYS A 91 -11.96 1.19 8.03
C LYS A 91 -12.99 0.84 6.97
N THR A 92 -13.19 -0.44 6.76
CA THR A 92 -14.31 -0.98 6.00
C THR A 92 -15.58 -1.08 6.85
N ASN A 93 -16.71 -1.40 6.22
CA ASN A 93 -18.00 -1.55 6.89
C ASN A 93 -18.00 -2.63 7.99
N ASP A 94 -17.11 -3.62 7.90
CA ASP A 94 -16.92 -4.66 8.91
C ASP A 94 -15.98 -4.23 10.07
N GLY A 95 -15.51 -2.97 10.05
CA GLY A 95 -14.62 -2.40 11.04
C GLY A 95 -13.13 -2.72 10.85
N THR A 96 -12.75 -3.53 9.85
CA THR A 96 -11.35 -3.88 9.58
C THR A 96 -10.60 -2.75 8.88
N TRP A 97 -9.31 -2.58 9.20
CA TRP A 97 -8.46 -1.61 8.51
C TRP A 97 -7.90 -2.21 7.23
N ARG A 98 -8.05 -1.50 6.12
CA ARG A 98 -7.55 -1.92 4.82
C ARG A 98 -6.73 -0.82 4.18
N TYR A 99 -5.68 -1.21 3.47
CA TYR A 99 -4.74 -0.27 2.87
C TYR A 99 -5.12 0.05 1.42
N PHE A 100 -4.51 1.10 0.90
CA PHE A 100 -4.75 1.59 -0.45
C PHE A 100 -3.59 1.30 -1.40
N TRP A 101 -3.92 1.09 -2.66
CA TRP A 101 -2.98 1.03 -3.76
C TRP A 101 -3.60 1.67 -4.98
N SER A 102 -2.77 2.36 -5.75
CA SER A 102 -3.13 2.90 -7.06
C SER A 102 -2.03 2.55 -8.08
N PRO A 103 -2.38 2.34 -9.35
CA PRO A 103 -1.39 2.18 -10.41
C PRO A 103 -0.55 3.44 -10.56
N ILE A 104 0.69 3.28 -10.99
CA ILE A 104 1.57 4.40 -11.35
C ILE A 104 0.99 5.03 -12.62
N LYS A 105 0.67 6.33 -12.58
CA LYS A 105 0.27 7.07 -13.78
C LYS A 105 1.51 7.28 -14.64
N ASN A 106 1.48 6.78 -15.89
CA ASN A 106 2.49 7.08 -16.91
C ASN A 106 2.41 8.54 -17.35
#